data_AF-A0A1G1F4L3-F1
#
_entry.id   AF-A0A1G1F4L3-F1
#
_cell.length_a   1.000
_cell.length_b   1.000
_cell.length_c   1.000
_cell.angle_alpha   90.00
_cell.angle_beta   90.00
_cell.angle_gamma   90.00
#
_symmetry.space_group_name_H-M   'P 1'
#
loop_
_entity.id
_entity.type
_entity.pdbx_description
1 polymer ?
#
loop_
_entity_poly.entity_id
_entity_poly.type
_entity_poly.pdbx_seq_one_letter_code
_entity_poly.pdbx_strand_id
1 'polypeptide(L)'
;MKLKMNHSLGRKIIFSSITLLLSLIVLIVSGELICRYFLDEYLDDFKIDERNLNYRYDENFGWFPIPNLQGTFTGNQTIHFKNNSLGFRDIEHGEKKKPRLLFLGDSFVWGYDVEQDQLFTDKIQEMIPDWEIINLGVSGYGTDQEYLLLQKYFDYYKPDIVFLIFNRSDYIDNELNINYGAYFKPFYEVENNDLKLKGVPVPKSANYYYSEYQSLFSKSYFLKAILKAYKVFFTPKALKLSNPTFYIVSDMKNFTEKKGSIFIMGSYIHENVMPQLEELDNILLSYINNNNMNHIRLKTDFVYYSHGFHWTPRGHIMITDEIYNYLKENNFLELQPKTINKLNTSE
;
A
#
# COMPACT_ATOMS: atom_id res chain seq x y z
N MET A 1 31.57 39.31 -46.54
CA MET A 1 32.47 38.46 -45.73
C MET A 1 31.84 37.07 -45.62
N LYS A 2 32.22 36.12 -46.49
CA LYS A 2 31.70 34.74 -46.47
C LYS A 2 32.60 33.89 -45.56
N LEU A 3 32.08 33.45 -44.42
CA LEU A 3 32.75 32.47 -43.55
C LEU A 3 32.98 31.17 -44.35
N LYS A 4 34.22 30.92 -44.79
CA LYS A 4 34.64 29.61 -45.29
C LYS A 4 34.71 28.65 -44.09
N MET A 5 33.65 27.88 -43.87
CA MET A 5 33.75 26.73 -42.96
C MET A 5 34.85 25.79 -43.46
N ASN A 6 35.80 25.48 -42.58
CA ASN A 6 36.97 24.66 -42.88
C ASN A 6 36.54 23.20 -43.10
N HIS A 7 36.44 22.75 -44.36
CA HIS A 7 35.93 21.43 -44.75
C HIS A 7 36.66 20.24 -44.10
N SER A 8 37.91 20.42 -43.62
CA SER A 8 38.68 19.38 -42.93
C SER A 8 38.19 19.12 -41.49
N LEU A 9 37.71 20.16 -40.81
CA LEU A 9 37.19 20.07 -39.44
C LEU A 9 35.84 19.33 -39.44
N GLY A 10 34.98 19.62 -40.42
CA GLY A 10 33.69 18.94 -40.57
C GLY A 10 33.82 17.44 -40.82
N ARG A 11 34.78 17.00 -41.66
CA ARG A 11 35.03 15.57 -41.91
C ARG A 11 35.53 14.82 -40.66
N LYS A 12 36.40 15.46 -39.86
CA LYS A 12 36.88 14.90 -38.60
C LYS A 12 35.75 14.74 -37.60
N ILE A 13 34.90 15.76 -37.45
CA ILE A 13 33.73 15.71 -36.58
C ILE A 13 32.80 14.57 -37.01
N ILE A 14 32.46 14.48 -38.30
CA ILE A 14 31.59 13.40 -38.82
C ILE A 14 32.19 12.03 -38.55
N PHE A 15 33.49 11.82 -38.84
CA PHE A 15 34.16 10.55 -38.60
C PHE A 15 34.13 10.19 -37.10
N SER A 16 34.52 11.12 -36.22
CA SER A 16 34.48 10.90 -34.78
C SER A 16 33.08 10.61 -34.25
N SER A 17 32.05 11.29 -34.77
CA SER A 17 30.65 11.03 -34.42
C SER A 17 30.20 9.64 -34.85
N ILE A 18 30.58 9.18 -36.05
CA ILE A 18 30.27 7.83 -36.54
C ILE A 18 30.99 6.79 -35.68
N THR A 19 32.28 6.98 -35.38
CA THR A 19 33.03 6.06 -34.54
C THR A 19 32.41 5.94 -33.16
N LEU A 20 32.07 7.07 -32.52
CA LEU A 20 31.40 7.07 -31.21
C LEU A 20 30.08 6.30 -31.26
N LEU A 21 29.26 6.54 -32.29
CA LEU A 21 27.98 5.85 -32.47
C LEU A 21 28.18 4.34 -32.62
N LEU A 22 29.13 3.90 -33.46
CA LEU A 22 29.44 2.48 -33.64
C LEU A 22 29.94 1.84 -32.35
N SER A 23 30.80 2.53 -31.59
CA SER A 23 31.27 2.04 -30.29
C SER A 23 30.12 1.88 -29.29
N LEU A 24 29.16 2.82 -29.25
CA LEU A 24 27.98 2.71 -28.40
C LEU A 24 27.08 1.54 -28.82
N ILE A 25 26.89 1.31 -30.12
CA ILE A 25 26.14 0.16 -30.63
C ILE A 25 26.80 -1.14 -30.20
N VAL A 26 28.11 -1.27 -30.39
CA VAL A 26 28.87 -2.47 -29.97
C VAL A 26 28.75 -2.69 -28.47
N LEU A 27 28.85 -1.63 -27.66
CA LEU A 27 28.68 -1.73 -26.20
C LEU A 27 27.28 -2.22 -25.81
N ILE A 28 26.23 -1.65 -26.39
CA ILE A 28 24.84 -2.03 -26.08
C ILE A 28 24.58 -3.49 -26.50
N VAL A 29 24.98 -3.86 -27.72
CA VAL A 29 24.76 -5.23 -28.24
C VAL A 29 25.57 -6.25 -27.43
N SER A 30 26.86 -5.99 -27.19
CA SER A 30 27.70 -6.89 -26.40
C SER A 30 27.21 -7.00 -24.95
N GLY A 31 26.83 -5.88 -24.32
CA GLY A 31 26.25 -5.85 -22.99
C GLY A 31 24.95 -6.66 -22.89
N GLU A 32 24.06 -6.52 -23.87
CA GLU A 32 22.81 -7.29 -23.95
C GLU A 32 23.08 -8.79 -24.07
N LEU A 33 23.98 -9.20 -24.97
CA LEU A 33 24.33 -10.61 -25.16
C LEU A 33 24.99 -11.21 -23.91
N ILE A 34 25.90 -10.48 -23.27
CA ILE A 34 26.55 -10.90 -22.02
C ILE A 34 25.50 -11.05 -20.91
N CYS A 35 24.63 -10.07 -20.71
CA CYS A 35 23.63 -10.13 -19.66
C CYS A 35 22.62 -11.25 -19.88
N ARG A 36 22.19 -11.50 -21.13
CA ARG A 36 21.31 -12.63 -21.46
C ARG A 36 21.98 -13.99 -21.24
N TYR A 37 23.26 -14.10 -21.50
CA TYR A 37 23.95 -15.39 -21.36
C TYR A 37 24.32 -15.70 -19.91
N PHE A 38 24.76 -14.70 -19.15
CA PHE A 38 25.32 -14.89 -17.80
C PHE A 38 24.40 -14.46 -16.66
N LEU A 39 23.46 -13.54 -16.90
CA LEU A 39 22.68 -12.88 -15.86
C LEU A 39 21.16 -13.10 -15.99
N ASP A 40 20.70 -13.97 -16.89
CA ASP A 40 19.28 -14.17 -17.16
C ASP A 40 18.49 -14.48 -15.88
N GLU A 41 18.90 -15.53 -15.17
CA GLU A 41 18.31 -15.98 -13.91
C GLU A 41 18.37 -14.90 -12.81
N TYR A 42 19.43 -14.08 -12.80
CA TYR A 42 19.61 -13.01 -11.81
C TYR A 42 18.83 -11.74 -12.14
N LEU A 43 18.38 -11.55 -13.38
CA LEU A 43 17.70 -10.32 -13.83
C LEU A 43 16.19 -10.51 -13.99
N ASP A 44 15.69 -11.72 -13.76
CA ASP A 44 14.24 -12.02 -13.77
C ASP A 44 13.54 -11.79 -12.42
N ASP A 45 14.26 -11.23 -11.45
CA ASP A 45 13.74 -10.88 -10.10
C ASP A 45 12.66 -9.78 -10.10
N PHE A 46 12.36 -9.14 -11.23
CA PHE A 46 11.29 -8.12 -11.30
C PHE A 46 9.93 -8.79 -11.37
N LYS A 47 9.51 -9.37 -10.24
CA LYS A 47 8.18 -9.98 -10.10
C LYS A 47 7.12 -8.92 -10.30
N ILE A 48 6.34 -9.09 -11.35
CA ILE A 48 5.09 -8.37 -11.54
C ILE A 48 4.13 -8.87 -10.46
N ASP A 49 3.73 -7.99 -9.56
CA ASP A 49 2.74 -8.26 -8.53
C ASP A 49 1.68 -7.14 -8.56
N GLU A 50 0.64 -7.25 -7.74
CA GLU A 50 -0.39 -6.23 -7.57
C GLU A 50 0.19 -4.85 -7.26
N ARG A 51 1.44 -4.81 -6.76
CA ARG A 51 2.14 -3.57 -6.45
C ARG A 51 2.81 -2.90 -7.65
N ASN A 52 3.11 -3.65 -8.71
CA ASN A 52 3.79 -3.14 -9.90
C ASN A 52 2.86 -2.75 -11.06
N LEU A 53 1.65 -3.32 -11.15
CA LEU A 53 0.73 -3.01 -12.25
C LEU A 53 -0.36 -1.99 -11.88
N ASN A 54 -0.66 -1.83 -10.58
CA ASN A 54 -1.84 -1.08 -10.13
C ASN A 54 -1.52 0.22 -9.38
N TYR A 55 -0.23 0.47 -9.09
CA TYR A 55 0.22 1.61 -8.30
C TYR A 55 1.08 2.58 -9.11
N ARG A 56 0.91 3.88 -8.82
CA ARG A 56 1.83 4.94 -9.18
C ARG A 56 2.74 5.25 -8.01
N TYR A 57 3.87 5.89 -8.29
CA TYR A 57 4.67 6.50 -7.24
C TYR A 57 3.89 7.62 -6.55
N ASP A 58 4.05 7.70 -5.23
CA ASP A 58 3.59 8.82 -4.42
C ASP A 58 4.69 9.22 -3.44
N GLU A 59 5.03 10.50 -3.39
CA GLU A 59 6.13 10.97 -2.56
C GLU A 59 5.86 10.86 -1.06
N ASN A 60 4.60 10.77 -0.64
CA ASN A 60 4.24 10.67 0.78
C ASN A 60 4.04 9.22 1.22
N PHE A 61 3.59 8.35 0.31
CA PHE A 61 3.24 6.96 0.63
C PHE A 61 4.19 5.93 0.04
N GLY A 62 5.06 6.31 -0.91
CA GLY A 62 5.89 5.41 -1.70
C GLY A 62 5.17 4.93 -2.96
N TRP A 63 4.11 4.14 -2.78
CA TRP A 63 3.24 3.70 -3.85
C TRP A 63 1.78 3.97 -3.49
N PHE A 64 0.95 4.25 -4.49
CA PHE A 64 -0.46 4.56 -4.28
C PHE A 64 -1.29 4.16 -5.52
N PRO A 65 -2.54 3.68 -5.37
CA PRO A 65 -3.31 3.22 -6.52
C PRO A 65 -3.64 4.29 -7.54
N ILE A 66 -3.60 3.87 -8.80
CA ILE A 66 -3.86 4.72 -9.94
C ILE A 66 -5.37 5.01 -9.97
N PRO A 67 -5.78 6.30 -9.90
CA PRO A 67 -7.19 6.68 -10.02
C PRO A 67 -7.85 6.15 -11.29
N ASN A 68 -9.09 5.68 -11.16
CA ASN A 68 -9.90 5.16 -12.28
C ASN A 68 -9.29 3.97 -13.03
N LEU A 69 -8.20 3.37 -12.53
CA LEU A 69 -7.61 2.20 -13.15
C LEU A 69 -8.57 1.02 -13.01
N GLN A 70 -8.74 0.29 -14.10
CA GLN A 70 -9.42 -1.00 -14.13
C GLN A 70 -8.48 -2.03 -14.76
N GLY A 71 -8.51 -3.25 -14.25
CA GLY A 71 -7.64 -4.29 -14.73
C GLY A 71 -7.94 -5.66 -14.14
N THR A 72 -7.07 -6.59 -14.46
CA THR A 72 -7.06 -7.94 -13.92
C THR A 72 -5.84 -8.15 -13.06
N PHE A 73 -6.01 -8.80 -11.93
CA PHE A 73 -4.93 -9.21 -11.06
C PHE A 73 -5.03 -10.72 -10.82
N THR A 74 -3.89 -11.42 -10.78
CA THR A 74 -3.84 -12.88 -10.54
C THR A 74 -3.01 -13.16 -9.30
N GLY A 75 -3.69 -13.48 -8.20
CA GLY A 75 -3.11 -14.06 -6.99
C GLY A 75 -3.33 -15.58 -6.96
N ASN A 76 -4.02 -16.06 -5.93
CA ASN A 76 -4.55 -17.44 -5.88
C ASN A 76 -5.66 -17.67 -6.90
N GLN A 77 -6.35 -16.59 -7.29
CA GLN A 77 -7.29 -16.57 -8.40
C GLN A 77 -7.12 -15.29 -9.22
N THR A 78 -7.68 -15.30 -10.43
CA THR A 78 -7.76 -14.07 -11.23
C THR A 78 -9.02 -13.31 -10.84
N ILE A 79 -8.86 -12.02 -10.55
CA ILE A 79 -9.92 -11.10 -10.18
C ILE A 79 -9.92 -9.88 -11.09
N HIS A 80 -11.07 -9.20 -11.14
CA HIS A 80 -11.22 -7.91 -11.77
C HIS A 80 -11.30 -6.84 -10.69
N PHE A 81 -10.56 -5.75 -10.90
CA PHE A 81 -10.60 -4.61 -9.99
C PHE A 81 -10.88 -3.34 -10.76
N LYS A 82 -11.48 -2.39 -10.06
CA LYS A 82 -11.68 -1.03 -10.50
C LYS A 82 -11.46 -0.10 -9.32
N ASN A 83 -10.58 0.88 -9.51
CA ASN A 83 -10.36 1.94 -8.55
C ASN A 83 -11.31 3.12 -8.82
N ASN A 84 -11.75 3.79 -7.78
CA ASN A 84 -12.48 5.05 -7.87
C ASN A 84 -11.54 6.21 -8.27
N SER A 85 -12.10 7.41 -8.35
CA SER A 85 -11.43 8.65 -8.72
C SER A 85 -10.34 9.09 -7.73
N LEU A 86 -10.34 8.52 -6.52
CA LEU A 86 -9.30 8.71 -5.50
C LEU A 86 -8.29 7.57 -5.47
N GLY A 87 -8.45 6.53 -6.30
CA GLY A 87 -7.54 5.38 -6.38
C GLY A 87 -7.97 4.19 -5.52
N PHE A 88 -8.99 4.27 -4.68
CA PHE A 88 -9.37 3.15 -3.83
C PHE A 88 -10.22 2.13 -4.59
N ARG A 89 -10.07 0.83 -4.27
CA ARG A 89 -10.93 -0.22 -4.81
C ARG A 89 -12.28 -0.21 -4.10
N ASP A 90 -13.08 0.78 -4.47
CA ASP A 90 -14.37 1.10 -3.86
C ASP A 90 -15.24 1.82 -4.89
N ILE A 91 -16.49 2.08 -4.54
CA ILE A 91 -17.38 2.98 -5.27
C ILE A 91 -17.02 4.45 -5.03
N GLU A 92 -17.67 5.35 -5.77
CA GLU A 92 -17.58 6.79 -5.51
C GLU A 92 -18.51 7.16 -4.35
N HIS A 93 -17.96 7.87 -3.36
CA HIS A 93 -18.73 8.42 -2.26
C HIS A 93 -18.89 9.93 -2.42
N GLY A 94 -20.14 10.39 -2.50
CA GLY A 94 -20.46 11.81 -2.65
C GLY A 94 -20.43 12.58 -1.33
N GLU A 95 -21.23 13.65 -1.26
CA GLU A 95 -21.48 14.33 0.01
C GLU A 95 -22.08 13.35 1.04
N LYS A 96 -21.61 13.43 2.29
CA LYS A 96 -22.09 12.56 3.38
C LYS A 96 -23.57 12.80 3.66
N LYS A 97 -24.40 11.79 3.38
CA LYS A 97 -25.85 11.79 3.69
C LYS A 97 -26.25 10.74 4.72
N LYS A 98 -25.40 9.73 4.92
CA LYS A 98 -25.57 8.61 5.84
C LYS A 98 -24.39 8.54 6.81
N PRO A 99 -24.52 7.85 7.95
CA PRO A 99 -23.37 7.50 8.77
C PRO A 99 -22.34 6.71 7.95
N ARG A 100 -21.06 6.92 8.23
CA ARG A 100 -19.94 6.35 7.48
C ARG A 100 -19.07 5.45 8.34
N LEU A 101 -18.84 4.24 7.86
CA LEU A 101 -17.88 3.28 8.42
C LEU A 101 -16.71 3.13 7.44
N LEU A 102 -15.54 3.60 7.86
CA LEU A 102 -14.33 3.60 7.04
C LEU A 102 -13.39 2.51 7.50
N PHE A 103 -12.99 1.64 6.57
CA PHE A 103 -12.01 0.58 6.78
C PHE A 103 -10.61 1.01 6.32
N LEU A 104 -9.62 0.77 7.17
CA LEU A 104 -8.20 0.87 6.88
C LEU A 104 -7.57 -0.51 6.95
N GLY A 105 -6.62 -0.78 6.08
CA GLY A 105 -5.82 -1.99 6.12
C GLY A 105 -4.98 -2.17 4.87
N ASP A 106 -4.31 -3.32 4.83
CA ASP A 106 -3.46 -3.75 3.74
C ASP A 106 -4.24 -4.49 2.62
N SER A 107 -3.67 -5.56 2.09
CA SER A 107 -4.27 -6.43 1.09
C SER A 107 -5.51 -7.19 1.57
N PHE A 108 -5.73 -7.34 2.88
CA PHE A 108 -6.97 -7.93 3.42
C PHE A 108 -8.17 -7.01 3.21
N VAL A 109 -7.96 -5.70 3.32
CA VAL A 109 -9.00 -4.69 3.07
C VAL A 109 -9.13 -4.40 1.57
N TRP A 110 -8.02 -4.35 0.84
CA TRP A 110 -8.07 -4.25 -0.64
C TRP A 110 -8.75 -5.46 -1.31
N GLY A 111 -8.71 -6.63 -0.65
CA GLY A 111 -9.32 -7.88 -1.11
C GLY A 111 -8.51 -8.62 -2.18
N TYR A 112 -7.30 -9.04 -1.80
CA TYR A 112 -6.29 -9.62 -2.67
C TYR A 112 -6.78 -10.70 -3.65
N ASP A 113 -7.63 -11.61 -3.17
CA ASP A 113 -8.01 -12.84 -3.89
C ASP A 113 -9.52 -12.95 -4.13
N VAL A 114 -10.26 -11.83 -4.10
CA VAL A 114 -11.71 -11.87 -4.27
C VAL A 114 -12.21 -10.81 -5.25
N GLU A 115 -13.32 -11.09 -5.93
CA GLU A 115 -14.02 -10.11 -6.78
C GLU A 115 -14.65 -8.99 -5.92
N GLN A 116 -15.06 -7.88 -6.55
CA GLN A 116 -15.60 -6.71 -5.84
C GLN A 116 -16.80 -7.07 -4.95
N ASP A 117 -17.79 -7.80 -5.50
CA ASP A 117 -19.00 -8.26 -4.80
C ASP A 117 -18.73 -9.34 -3.72
N GLN A 118 -17.49 -9.79 -3.63
CA GLN A 118 -17.02 -10.75 -2.65
C GLN A 118 -16.26 -10.10 -1.49
N LEU A 119 -15.91 -8.81 -1.60
CA LEU A 119 -15.28 -8.05 -0.52
C LEU A 119 -16.15 -8.04 0.73
N PHE A 120 -15.52 -8.10 1.90
CA PHE A 120 -16.27 -8.02 3.15
C PHE A 120 -16.89 -6.62 3.32
N THR A 121 -16.24 -5.57 2.80
CA THR A 121 -16.78 -4.21 2.82
C THR A 121 -18.11 -4.09 2.07
N ASP A 122 -18.19 -4.72 0.90
CA ASP A 122 -19.39 -4.71 0.05
C ASP A 122 -20.49 -5.57 0.68
N LYS A 123 -20.13 -6.69 1.31
CA LYS A 123 -21.07 -7.53 2.07
C LYS A 123 -21.60 -6.83 3.32
N ILE A 124 -20.76 -6.07 4.05
CA ILE A 124 -21.23 -5.23 5.15
C ILE A 124 -22.20 -4.16 4.62
N GLN A 125 -21.91 -3.54 3.46
CA GLN A 125 -22.79 -2.55 2.85
C GLN A 125 -24.18 -3.11 2.54
N GLU A 126 -24.28 -4.39 2.15
CA GLU A 126 -25.56 -5.09 1.97
C GLU A 126 -26.32 -5.30 3.29
N MET A 127 -25.61 -5.58 4.39
CA MET A 127 -26.21 -5.81 5.72
C MET A 127 -26.70 -4.53 6.41
N ILE A 128 -26.02 -3.40 6.16
CA ILE A 128 -26.36 -2.10 6.76
C ILE A 128 -26.55 -1.03 5.67
N PRO A 129 -27.66 -1.11 4.88
CA PRO A 129 -27.89 -0.22 3.73
C PRO A 129 -28.10 1.25 4.11
N ASP A 130 -28.38 1.55 5.38
CA ASP A 130 -28.51 2.91 5.90
C ASP A 130 -27.17 3.56 6.26
N TRP A 131 -26.07 2.83 6.11
CA TRP A 131 -24.70 3.30 6.26
C TRP A 131 -23.99 3.40 4.89
N GLU A 132 -22.93 4.19 4.83
CA GLU A 132 -21.96 4.22 3.73
C GLU A 132 -20.67 3.53 4.19
N ILE A 133 -20.28 2.44 3.51
CA ILE A 133 -19.04 1.71 3.78
C ILE A 133 -17.94 2.21 2.87
N ILE A 134 -16.80 2.58 3.44
CA ILE A 134 -15.67 3.13 2.70
C ILE A 134 -14.47 2.19 2.86
N ASN A 135 -13.92 1.75 1.74
CA ASN A 135 -12.76 0.87 1.69
C ASN A 135 -11.51 1.68 1.32
N LEU A 136 -10.61 1.90 2.28
CA LEU A 136 -9.30 2.54 2.03
C LEU A 136 -8.14 1.55 2.05
N GLY A 137 -8.40 0.27 1.76
CA GLY A 137 -7.39 -0.77 1.73
C GLY A 137 -6.36 -0.56 0.62
N VAL A 138 -5.09 -0.73 0.94
CA VAL A 138 -4.00 -0.68 -0.05
C VAL A 138 -3.01 -1.81 0.19
N SER A 139 -2.85 -2.70 -0.80
CA SER A 139 -1.97 -3.86 -0.65
C SER A 139 -0.54 -3.47 -0.31
N GLY A 140 -0.02 -4.14 0.73
CA GLY A 140 1.35 -4.01 1.21
C GLY A 140 1.61 -2.82 2.12
N TYR A 141 0.59 -2.03 2.46
CA TYR A 141 0.72 -0.98 3.46
C TYR A 141 0.92 -1.59 4.84
N GLY A 142 1.72 -0.92 5.67
CA GLY A 142 1.70 -1.15 7.11
C GLY A 142 0.85 -0.08 7.81
N THR A 143 0.68 -0.24 9.13
CA THR A 143 -0.12 0.67 9.95
C THR A 143 0.38 2.13 9.92
N ASP A 144 1.68 2.34 9.69
CA ASP A 144 2.24 3.68 9.46
C ASP A 144 1.64 4.38 8.23
N GLN A 145 1.56 3.70 7.09
CA GLN A 145 0.96 4.22 5.86
C GLN A 145 -0.56 4.35 6.00
N GLU A 146 -1.22 3.43 6.69
CA GLU A 146 -2.65 3.50 7.00
C GLU A 146 -2.98 4.71 7.89
N TYR A 147 -2.13 5.05 8.85
CA TYR A 147 -2.29 6.28 9.63
C TYR A 147 -2.16 7.54 8.77
N LEU A 148 -1.23 7.55 7.81
CA LEU A 148 -1.13 8.65 6.85
C LEU A 148 -2.37 8.74 5.95
N LEU A 149 -2.96 7.60 5.54
CA LEU A 149 -4.22 7.59 4.80
C LEU A 149 -5.36 8.16 5.64
N LEU A 150 -5.46 7.75 6.90
CA LEU A 150 -6.43 8.27 7.84
C LEU A 150 -6.31 9.79 7.94
N GLN A 151 -5.11 10.31 8.22
CA GLN A 151 -4.88 11.76 8.33
C GLN A 151 -5.26 12.51 7.06
N LYS A 152 -4.93 11.96 5.88
CA LYS A 152 -5.19 12.60 4.57
C LYS A 152 -6.67 12.61 4.20
N TYR A 153 -7.39 11.51 4.45
CA TYR A 153 -8.74 11.30 3.92
C TYR A 153 -9.85 11.44 4.97
N PHE A 154 -9.52 11.59 6.26
CA PHE A 154 -10.54 11.74 7.31
C PHE A 154 -11.48 12.91 7.05
N ASP A 155 -10.95 14.10 6.75
CA ASP A 155 -11.80 15.30 6.59
C ASP A 155 -12.61 15.30 5.29
N TYR A 156 -12.17 14.51 4.29
CA TYR A 156 -12.91 14.25 3.06
C TYR A 156 -14.12 13.33 3.33
N TYR A 157 -13.89 12.18 3.96
CA TYR A 157 -14.95 11.20 4.20
C TYR A 157 -15.79 11.49 5.44
N LYS A 158 -15.25 12.17 6.45
CA LYS A 158 -15.90 12.45 7.74
C LYS A 158 -16.54 11.19 8.36
N PRO A 159 -15.77 10.10 8.53
CA PRO A 159 -16.31 8.83 9.04
C PRO A 159 -16.90 9.02 10.44
N ASP A 160 -17.94 8.27 10.78
CA ASP A 160 -18.44 8.17 12.16
C ASP A 160 -17.69 7.06 12.92
N ILE A 161 -17.29 6.02 12.20
CA ILE A 161 -16.47 4.92 12.70
C ILE A 161 -15.27 4.74 11.77
N VAL A 162 -14.08 4.65 12.35
CA VAL A 162 -12.85 4.20 11.68
C VAL A 162 -12.52 2.82 12.22
N PHE A 163 -12.44 1.85 11.32
CA PHE A 163 -12.16 0.45 11.62
C PHE A 163 -10.83 0.06 11.00
N LEU A 164 -9.82 -0.15 11.83
CA LEU A 164 -8.51 -0.65 11.43
C LEU A 164 -8.54 -2.18 11.40
N ILE A 165 -8.33 -2.78 10.23
CA ILE A 165 -8.00 -4.20 10.13
C ILE A 165 -6.48 -4.32 10.32
N PHE A 166 -6.09 -4.68 11.53
CA PHE A 166 -4.70 -4.84 11.88
C PHE A 166 -4.27 -6.28 11.58
N ASN A 167 -3.36 -6.40 10.62
CA ASN A 167 -2.70 -7.65 10.33
C ASN A 167 -1.36 -7.68 11.08
N ARG A 168 -0.95 -8.86 11.51
CA ARG A 168 0.29 -8.99 12.25
C ARG A 168 1.53 -8.63 11.42
N SER A 169 1.52 -8.85 10.11
CA SER A 169 2.63 -8.42 9.26
C SER A 169 2.94 -6.94 9.45
N ASP A 170 1.93 -6.14 9.75
CA ASP A 170 2.06 -4.70 9.98
C ASP A 170 3.02 -4.40 11.13
N TYR A 171 3.07 -5.26 12.16
CA TYR A 171 4.04 -5.11 13.25
C TYR A 171 5.48 -5.14 12.71
N ILE A 172 5.78 -6.09 11.81
CA ILE A 172 7.10 -6.20 11.17
C ILE A 172 7.30 -5.07 10.15
N ASP A 173 6.28 -4.73 9.38
CA ASP A 173 6.34 -3.70 8.34
C ASP A 173 6.59 -2.29 8.93
N ASN A 174 6.18 -2.06 10.17
CA ASN A 174 6.43 -0.81 10.89
C ASN A 174 7.88 -0.70 11.42
N GLU A 175 8.66 -1.79 11.43
CA GLU A 175 10.10 -1.75 11.78
C GLU A 175 10.99 -1.40 10.58
N LEU A 176 10.42 -1.25 9.38
CA LEU A 176 11.16 -1.14 8.14
C LEU A 176 10.74 0.09 7.34
N ASN A 177 11.69 0.70 6.65
CA ASN A 177 11.43 1.74 5.63
C ASN A 177 11.22 1.14 4.22
N ILE A 178 11.16 -0.19 4.12
CA ILE A 178 11.06 -0.93 2.87
C ILE A 178 10.22 -2.18 3.07
N ASN A 179 9.23 -2.38 2.19
CA ASN A 179 8.43 -3.59 2.14
C ASN A 179 8.83 -4.47 0.94
N TYR A 180 8.78 -5.78 1.14
CA TYR A 180 9.03 -6.82 0.12
C TYR A 180 10.36 -6.67 -0.65
N GLY A 181 11.39 -6.15 0.02
CA GLY A 181 12.76 -6.07 -0.51
C GLY A 181 12.97 -5.03 -1.64
N ALA A 182 11.94 -4.27 -2.00
CA ALA A 182 12.04 -3.33 -3.11
C ALA A 182 11.19 -2.06 -2.98
N TYR A 183 10.13 -2.01 -2.18
CA TYR A 183 9.25 -0.84 -2.13
C TYR A 183 9.56 0.03 -0.92
N PHE A 184 10.11 1.23 -1.16
CA PHE A 184 10.29 2.19 -0.08
C PHE A 184 8.95 2.73 0.39
N LYS A 185 8.86 2.97 1.69
CA LYS A 185 7.72 3.55 2.37
C LYS A 185 8.19 4.62 3.36
N PRO A 186 7.30 5.55 3.73
CA PRO A 186 7.55 6.37 4.92
C PRO A 186 7.64 5.48 6.16
N PHE A 187 8.16 6.03 7.25
CA PHE A 187 8.20 5.33 8.54
C PHE A 187 8.11 6.33 9.68
N TYR A 188 7.75 5.85 10.87
CA TYR A 188 7.77 6.65 12.08
C TYR A 188 8.93 6.28 12.99
N GLU A 189 9.55 7.29 13.59
CA GLU A 189 10.45 7.14 14.73
C GLU A 189 9.76 7.66 15.99
N VAL A 190 9.98 7.01 17.12
CA VAL A 190 9.49 7.47 18.42
C VAL A 190 10.57 8.34 19.06
N GLU A 191 10.31 9.64 19.16
CA GLU A 191 11.18 10.62 19.81
C GLU A 191 10.43 11.25 20.99
N ASN A 192 10.92 11.06 22.23
CA ASN A 192 10.29 11.59 23.44
C ASN A 192 8.80 11.22 23.61
N ASN A 193 8.45 9.96 23.29
CA ASN A 193 7.08 9.43 23.26
C ASN A 193 6.16 10.03 22.18
N ASP A 194 6.69 10.83 21.26
CA ASP A 194 5.95 11.33 20.09
C ASP A 194 6.36 10.57 18.82
N LEU A 195 5.38 10.32 17.95
CA LEU A 195 5.66 9.87 16.58
C LEU A 195 6.20 11.02 15.73
N LYS A 196 7.34 10.77 15.07
CA LYS A 196 7.90 11.67 14.05
C LYS A 196 7.95 10.94 12.72
N LEU A 197 7.22 11.47 11.73
CA LEU A 197 7.26 10.97 10.36
C LEU A 197 8.63 11.25 9.74
N LYS A 198 9.23 10.22 9.13
CA LYS A 198 10.52 10.27 8.43
C LYS A 198 10.40 9.56 7.08
N GLY A 199 11.44 9.70 6.26
CA GLY A 199 11.51 9.05 4.96
C GLY A 199 10.60 9.67 3.90
N VAL A 200 10.15 10.92 4.09
CA VAL A 200 9.37 11.69 3.12
C VAL A 200 10.22 12.88 2.62
N PRO A 201 10.34 13.11 1.29
CA PRO A 201 9.73 12.35 0.21
C PRO A 201 10.32 10.94 0.09
N VAL A 202 9.46 9.96 -0.19
CA VAL A 202 9.82 8.55 -0.28
C VAL A 202 10.71 8.32 -1.49
N PRO A 203 11.87 7.66 -1.35
CA PRO A 203 12.74 7.35 -2.50
C PRO A 203 12.04 6.48 -3.54
N LYS A 204 12.28 6.76 -4.82
CA LYS A 204 11.80 5.90 -5.91
C LYS A 204 12.52 4.54 -5.89
N SER A 205 11.76 3.45 -5.86
CA SER A 205 12.30 2.10 -5.95
C SER A 205 12.73 1.72 -7.37
N ALA A 206 13.57 0.69 -7.50
CA ALA A 206 13.83 0.08 -8.82
C ALA A 206 12.55 -0.42 -9.48
N ASN A 207 11.60 -0.94 -8.69
CA ASN A 207 10.31 -1.42 -9.15
C ASN A 207 9.45 -0.31 -9.76
N TYR A 208 9.52 0.91 -9.23
CA TYR A 208 8.88 2.07 -9.86
C TYR A 208 9.41 2.30 -11.29
N TYR A 209 10.73 2.30 -11.49
CA TYR A 209 11.31 2.47 -12.83
C TYR A 209 10.95 1.31 -13.76
N TYR A 210 10.86 0.09 -13.22
CA TYR A 210 10.43 -1.07 -13.98
C TYR A 210 8.97 -0.95 -14.43
N SER A 211 8.07 -0.51 -13.56
CA SER A 211 6.66 -0.28 -13.87
C SER A 211 6.48 0.86 -14.89
N GLU A 212 7.09 2.02 -14.65
CA GLU A 212 6.98 3.20 -15.52
C GLU A 212 7.52 2.94 -16.93
N TYR A 213 8.63 2.20 -17.04
CA TYR A 213 9.32 1.93 -18.30
C TYR A 213 9.31 0.44 -18.67
N GLN A 214 8.21 -0.24 -18.36
CA GLN A 214 8.08 -1.70 -18.53
C GLN A 214 8.46 -2.17 -19.93
N SER A 215 8.08 -1.44 -20.98
CA SER A 215 8.41 -1.81 -22.37
C SER A 215 9.91 -1.80 -22.68
N LEU A 216 10.69 -0.97 -21.97
CA LEU A 216 12.14 -0.88 -22.13
C LEU A 216 12.82 -1.98 -21.31
N PHE A 217 12.47 -2.10 -20.03
CA PHE A 217 13.12 -3.06 -19.13
C PHE A 217 12.70 -4.51 -19.38
N SER A 218 11.50 -4.78 -19.91
CA SER A 218 11.10 -6.14 -20.32
C SER A 218 11.90 -6.67 -21.53
N LYS A 219 12.49 -5.78 -22.34
CA LYS A 219 13.16 -6.16 -23.59
C LYS A 219 14.68 -6.16 -23.51
N SER A 220 15.28 -5.45 -22.55
CA SER A 220 16.74 -5.33 -22.44
C SER A 220 17.27 -5.79 -21.08
N TYR A 221 18.02 -6.88 -21.11
CA TYR A 221 18.77 -7.38 -19.95
C TYR A 221 19.90 -6.44 -19.55
N PHE A 222 20.51 -5.75 -20.51
CA PHE A 222 21.53 -4.77 -20.22
C PHE A 222 20.98 -3.59 -19.42
N LEU A 223 19.80 -3.07 -19.77
CA LEU A 223 19.12 -2.04 -18.99
C LEU A 223 18.69 -2.55 -17.61
N LYS A 224 18.18 -3.78 -17.49
CA LYS A 224 17.89 -4.40 -16.19
C LYS A 224 19.14 -4.46 -15.30
N ALA A 225 20.29 -4.84 -15.86
CA ALA A 225 21.56 -4.90 -15.14
C ALA A 225 22.02 -3.52 -14.67
N ILE A 226 21.90 -2.49 -15.53
CA ILE A 226 22.19 -1.09 -15.15
C ILE A 226 21.27 -0.64 -14.01
N LEU A 227 19.97 -0.94 -14.07
CA LEU A 227 19.03 -0.60 -13.01
C LEU A 227 19.35 -1.33 -11.69
N LYS A 228 19.72 -2.62 -11.76
CA LYS A 228 20.14 -3.39 -10.58
C LYS A 228 21.45 -2.86 -9.98
N ALA A 229 22.42 -2.48 -10.81
CA ALA A 229 23.65 -1.83 -10.37
C ALA A 229 23.37 -0.45 -9.75
N TYR A 230 22.51 0.36 -10.38
CA TYR A 230 22.04 1.62 -9.81
C TYR A 230 21.40 1.41 -8.43
N LYS A 231 20.61 0.33 -8.26
CA LYS A 231 20.02 -0.03 -6.97
C LYS A 231 21.09 -0.22 -5.89
N VAL A 232 22.16 -0.96 -6.20
CA VAL A 232 23.25 -1.24 -5.25
C VAL A 232 23.97 0.03 -4.78
N PHE A 233 24.20 0.99 -5.67
CA PHE A 233 25.02 2.16 -5.34
C PHE A 233 24.22 3.38 -4.86
N PHE A 234 22.99 3.56 -5.31
CA PHE A 234 22.26 4.82 -5.13
C PHE A 234 20.95 4.68 -4.35
N THR A 235 20.56 3.45 -4.00
CA THR A 235 19.33 3.25 -3.22
C THR A 235 19.61 3.31 -1.72
N PRO A 236 18.78 4.02 -0.93
CA PRO A 236 18.91 4.03 0.53
C PRO A 236 18.90 2.62 1.12
N LYS A 237 19.69 2.42 2.17
CA LYS A 237 19.72 1.14 2.88
C LYS A 237 18.38 0.87 3.55
N ALA A 238 18.00 -0.41 3.57
CA ALA A 238 16.94 -0.87 4.44
C ALA A 238 17.31 -0.55 5.89
N LEU A 239 16.41 0.12 6.59
CA LEU A 239 16.55 0.43 8.01
C LEU A 239 15.78 -0.62 8.81
N LYS A 240 16.32 -0.96 9.98
CA LYS A 240 15.60 -1.68 11.02
C LYS A 240 15.42 -0.74 12.21
N LEU A 241 14.18 -0.42 12.54
CA LEU A 241 13.77 0.60 13.49
C LEU A 241 13.24 -0.06 14.77
N SER A 242 13.19 0.72 15.86
CA SER A 242 12.38 0.33 17.02
C SER A 242 10.91 0.32 16.62
N ASN A 243 10.18 -0.72 17.00
CA ASN A 243 8.80 -0.89 16.57
C ASN A 243 7.87 0.23 17.08
N PRO A 244 7.30 1.06 16.18
CA PRO A 244 6.42 2.17 16.57
C PRO A 244 4.92 1.77 16.61
N THR A 245 4.57 0.51 16.32
CA THR A 245 3.18 0.08 16.07
C THR A 245 2.20 0.55 17.13
N PHE A 246 2.52 0.34 18.41
CA PHE A 246 1.63 0.73 19.51
C PHE A 246 1.43 2.24 19.63
N TYR A 247 2.49 3.03 19.38
CA TYR A 247 2.37 4.48 19.31
C TYR A 247 1.49 4.90 18.13
N ILE A 248 1.65 4.28 16.97
CA ILE A 248 0.84 4.54 15.77
C ILE A 248 -0.63 4.26 16.05
N VAL A 249 -0.97 3.08 16.57
CA VAL A 249 -2.36 2.70 16.87
C VAL A 249 -2.97 3.65 17.92
N SER A 250 -2.22 4.04 18.95
CA SER A 250 -2.68 5.03 19.92
C SER A 250 -2.93 6.41 19.30
N ASP A 251 -2.05 6.87 18.42
CA ASP A 251 -2.23 8.13 17.71
C ASP A 251 -3.41 8.09 16.73
N MET A 252 -3.64 6.95 16.05
CA MET A 252 -4.83 6.74 15.22
C MET A 252 -6.12 6.84 16.03
N LYS A 253 -6.16 6.19 17.20
CA LYS A 253 -7.28 6.29 18.15
C LYS A 253 -7.50 7.74 18.59
N ASN A 254 -6.45 8.37 19.11
CA ASN A 254 -6.51 9.76 19.60
C ASN A 254 -6.95 10.74 18.52
N PHE A 255 -6.41 10.62 17.30
CA PHE A 255 -6.78 11.44 16.15
C PHE A 255 -8.27 11.27 15.79
N THR A 256 -8.74 10.03 15.72
CA THR A 256 -10.12 9.67 15.38
C THR A 256 -11.11 10.18 16.42
N GLU A 257 -10.85 9.90 17.70
CA GLU A 257 -11.73 10.27 18.81
C GLU A 257 -11.75 11.77 19.07
N LYS A 258 -10.62 12.46 18.88
CA LYS A 258 -10.58 13.94 18.97
C LYS A 258 -11.45 14.61 17.90
N LYS A 259 -11.64 13.96 16.75
CA LYS A 259 -12.59 14.39 15.71
C LYS A 259 -14.00 13.83 15.92
N GLY A 260 -14.25 13.24 17.09
CA GLY A 260 -15.53 12.75 17.58
C GLY A 260 -15.99 11.44 16.95
N SER A 261 -15.11 10.70 16.27
CA SER A 261 -15.43 9.41 15.65
C SER A 261 -15.01 8.27 16.56
N ILE A 262 -15.62 7.10 16.38
CA ILE A 262 -15.24 5.90 17.11
C ILE A 262 -14.08 5.24 16.37
N PHE A 263 -13.04 4.87 17.12
CA PHE A 263 -11.97 4.02 16.62
C PHE A 263 -12.21 2.58 17.07
N ILE A 264 -12.15 1.64 16.13
CA ILE A 264 -12.25 0.19 16.36
C ILE A 264 -11.05 -0.48 15.70
N MET A 265 -10.45 -1.44 16.40
CA MET A 265 -9.37 -2.28 15.87
C MET A 265 -9.85 -3.73 15.75
N GLY A 266 -9.82 -4.28 14.54
CA GLY A 266 -10.00 -5.71 14.30
C GLY A 266 -8.64 -6.37 14.07
N SER A 267 -8.18 -7.20 15.00
CA SER A 267 -6.93 -7.94 14.79
C SER A 267 -7.23 -9.27 14.11
N TYR A 268 -6.59 -9.56 12.98
CA TYR A 268 -6.69 -10.85 12.30
C TYR A 268 -5.40 -11.68 12.47
N ILE A 269 -5.58 -12.94 12.84
CA ILE A 269 -4.50 -13.91 13.04
C ILE A 269 -4.98 -15.27 12.59
N HIS A 270 -4.27 -15.87 11.64
CA HIS A 270 -4.52 -17.24 11.22
C HIS A 270 -4.04 -18.22 12.31
N GLU A 271 -4.76 -19.31 12.59
CA GLU A 271 -4.47 -20.16 13.77
C GLU A 271 -3.21 -21.04 13.64
N ASN A 272 -2.71 -21.29 12.42
CA ASN A 272 -1.60 -22.22 12.18
C ASN A 272 -0.21 -21.55 12.10
N VAL A 273 0.05 -20.47 12.84
CA VAL A 273 1.35 -19.78 12.78
C VAL A 273 2.21 -20.08 14.02
N MET A 274 3.54 -20.07 13.82
CA MET A 274 4.61 -20.48 14.74
C MET A 274 4.44 -20.02 16.21
N PRO A 275 4.91 -20.79 17.23
CA PRO A 275 4.75 -20.45 18.66
C PRO A 275 5.27 -19.08 19.12
N GLN A 276 6.31 -18.54 18.46
CA GLN A 276 6.84 -17.19 18.71
C GLN A 276 5.80 -16.09 18.42
N LEU A 277 4.71 -16.47 17.78
CA LEU A 277 3.64 -15.57 17.39
C LEU A 277 2.58 -15.43 18.50
N GLU A 278 2.35 -16.45 19.34
CA GLU A 278 1.44 -16.31 20.48
C GLU A 278 1.86 -15.23 21.49
N GLU A 279 3.18 -15.00 21.66
CA GLU A 279 3.70 -13.98 22.58
C GLU A 279 3.33 -12.55 22.15
N LEU A 280 3.46 -12.23 20.86
CA LEU A 280 3.09 -10.89 20.36
C LEU A 280 1.60 -10.64 20.50
N ASP A 281 0.77 -11.67 20.31
CA ASP A 281 -0.68 -11.55 20.45
C ASP A 281 -1.05 -11.19 21.89
N ASN A 282 -0.39 -11.82 22.86
CA ASN A 282 -0.57 -11.48 24.28
C ASN A 282 -0.12 -10.05 24.58
N ILE A 283 0.99 -9.59 23.99
CA ILE A 283 1.45 -8.20 24.12
C ILE A 283 0.43 -7.24 23.51
N LEU A 284 -0.07 -7.53 22.31
CA LEU A 284 -1.08 -6.73 21.62
C LEU A 284 -2.38 -6.64 22.44
N LEU A 285 -2.90 -7.78 22.91
CA LEU A 285 -4.12 -7.82 23.72
C LEU A 285 -3.91 -7.09 25.06
N SER A 286 -2.75 -7.26 25.71
CA SER A 286 -2.42 -6.51 26.92
C SER A 286 -2.41 -5.01 26.66
N TYR A 287 -1.81 -4.58 25.55
CA TYR A 287 -1.77 -3.17 25.16
C TYR A 287 -3.17 -2.60 24.91
N ILE A 288 -4.00 -3.31 24.14
CA ILE A 288 -5.38 -2.94 23.83
C ILE A 288 -6.19 -2.77 25.12
N ASN A 289 -6.10 -3.73 26.03
CA ASN A 289 -6.82 -3.71 27.31
C ASN A 289 -6.34 -2.55 28.20
N ASN A 290 -5.03 -2.34 28.30
CA ASN A 290 -4.47 -1.26 29.13
C ASN A 290 -4.83 0.14 28.61
N ASN A 291 -5.19 0.26 27.33
CA ASN A 291 -5.52 1.53 26.69
C ASN A 291 -7.03 1.67 26.36
N ASN A 292 -7.88 0.76 26.86
CA ASN A 292 -9.34 0.77 26.65
C ASN A 292 -9.74 0.97 25.18
N MET A 293 -9.11 0.23 24.27
CA MET A 293 -9.44 0.33 22.84
C MET A 293 -10.63 -0.56 22.49
N ASN A 294 -11.55 -0.09 21.65
CA ASN A 294 -12.58 -0.96 21.08
C ASN A 294 -11.91 -1.97 20.17
N HIS A 295 -12.02 -3.25 20.50
CA HIS A 295 -11.31 -4.32 19.81
C HIS A 295 -12.19 -5.54 19.58
N ILE A 296 -11.96 -6.17 18.42
CA ILE A 296 -12.45 -7.52 18.10
C ILE A 296 -11.30 -8.35 17.54
N ARG A 297 -11.24 -9.63 17.94
CA ARG A 297 -10.38 -10.62 17.27
C ARG A 297 -11.17 -11.26 16.14
N LEU A 298 -10.75 -10.99 14.91
CA LEU A 298 -11.35 -11.57 13.71
C LEU A 298 -10.79 -12.97 13.49
N LYS A 299 -11.67 -13.94 13.20
CA LYS A 299 -11.30 -15.35 13.03
C LYS A 299 -11.89 -15.93 11.76
N THR A 300 -11.04 -16.61 10.99
CA THR A 300 -11.49 -17.46 9.89
C THR A 300 -10.41 -18.46 9.51
N ASP A 301 -10.83 -19.70 9.26
CA ASP A 301 -9.98 -20.77 8.71
C ASP A 301 -10.01 -20.79 7.18
N PHE A 302 -10.88 -19.99 6.55
CA PHE A 302 -11.09 -20.01 5.11
C PHE A 302 -10.12 -19.06 4.39
N VAL A 303 -8.86 -19.46 4.36
CA VAL A 303 -7.76 -18.75 3.69
C VAL A 303 -7.18 -19.52 2.52
N TYR A 304 -6.55 -18.81 1.60
CA TYR A 304 -5.61 -19.40 0.67
C TYR A 304 -4.24 -19.54 1.36
N TYR A 305 -3.68 -20.75 1.42
CA TYR A 305 -2.39 -21.01 2.08
C TYR A 305 -1.16 -20.48 1.33
N SER A 306 -1.35 -19.93 0.13
CA SER A 306 -0.28 -19.31 -0.66
C SER A 306 -0.50 -17.80 -0.75
N HIS A 307 0.56 -17.04 -1.00
CA HIS A 307 0.50 -15.57 -1.13
C HIS A 307 -0.10 -14.87 0.10
N GLY A 308 0.32 -15.21 1.32
CA GLY A 308 0.06 -14.38 2.51
C GLY A 308 -1.19 -14.72 3.33
N PHE A 309 -1.79 -15.90 3.17
CA PHE A 309 -2.95 -16.34 3.96
C PHE A 309 -4.19 -15.45 3.80
N HIS A 310 -4.39 -14.91 2.59
CA HIS A 310 -5.54 -14.06 2.30
C HIS A 310 -6.86 -14.82 2.38
N TRP A 311 -7.91 -14.11 2.80
CA TRP A 311 -9.24 -14.69 2.96
C TRP A 311 -9.81 -15.12 1.60
N THR A 312 -10.36 -16.33 1.54
CA THR A 312 -11.18 -16.77 0.41
C THR A 312 -12.52 -16.00 0.40
N PRO A 313 -13.33 -16.10 -0.67
CA PRO A 313 -14.69 -15.53 -0.65
C PRO A 313 -15.52 -15.95 0.57
N ARG A 314 -15.34 -17.19 1.07
CA ARG A 314 -15.99 -17.66 2.30
C ARG A 314 -15.40 -17.04 3.56
N GLY A 315 -14.08 -16.80 3.58
CA GLY A 315 -13.43 -16.08 4.66
C GLY A 315 -13.97 -14.66 4.79
N HIS A 316 -14.12 -13.94 3.67
CA HIS A 316 -14.73 -12.61 3.66
C HIS A 316 -16.17 -12.61 4.21
N ILE A 317 -16.98 -13.66 3.96
CA ILE A 317 -18.32 -13.79 4.56
C ILE A 317 -18.22 -13.94 6.10
N MET A 318 -17.34 -14.81 6.60
CA MET A 318 -17.19 -14.97 8.06
C MET A 318 -16.73 -13.68 8.74
N ILE A 319 -15.79 -12.96 8.12
CA ILE A 319 -15.30 -11.68 8.64
C ILE A 319 -16.42 -10.63 8.64
N THR A 320 -17.27 -10.64 7.60
CA THR A 320 -18.48 -9.79 7.54
C THR A 320 -19.38 -10.06 8.75
N ASP A 321 -19.69 -11.32 9.03
CA ASP A 321 -20.56 -11.71 10.15
C ASP A 321 -19.97 -11.30 11.52
N GLU A 322 -18.68 -11.55 11.75
CA GLU A 322 -17.97 -11.16 12.98
C GLU A 322 -18.02 -9.65 13.21
N ILE A 323 -17.70 -8.86 12.17
CA ILE A 323 -17.74 -7.39 12.26
C ILE A 323 -19.17 -6.89 12.48
N TYR A 324 -20.15 -7.41 11.73
CA TYR A 324 -21.55 -6.99 11.87
C TYR A 324 -22.11 -7.29 13.26
N ASN A 325 -21.87 -8.49 13.78
CA ASN A 325 -22.32 -8.87 15.12
C ASN A 325 -21.67 -7.98 16.19
N TYR A 326 -20.36 -7.72 16.08
CA TYR A 326 -19.67 -6.82 16.99
C TYR A 326 -20.24 -5.39 16.98
N LEU A 327 -20.46 -4.82 15.79
CA LEU A 327 -21.03 -3.48 15.65
C LEU A 327 -22.45 -3.41 16.27
N LYS A 328 -23.23 -4.48 16.10
CA LYS A 328 -24.59 -4.58 16.64
C LYS A 328 -24.60 -4.74 18.15
N GLU A 329 -23.82 -5.67 18.70
CA GLU A 329 -23.76 -5.97 20.14
C GLU A 329 -23.28 -4.77 20.97
N ASN A 330 -22.45 -3.91 20.38
CA ASN A 330 -21.95 -2.69 21.01
C ASN A 330 -22.78 -1.43 20.66
N ASN A 331 -23.93 -1.60 20.00
CA ASN A 331 -24.84 -0.52 19.59
C ASN A 331 -24.18 0.57 18.70
N PHE A 332 -23.10 0.25 18.00
CA PHE A 332 -22.42 1.20 17.11
C PHE A 332 -23.26 1.53 15.86
N LEU A 333 -24.21 0.67 15.48
CA LEU A 333 -25.09 0.88 14.34
C LEU A 333 -26.26 1.85 14.63
N GLU A 334 -26.49 2.21 15.89
CA GLU A 334 -27.57 3.12 16.31
C GLU A 334 -27.14 4.60 16.29
N LEU A 335 -25.89 4.87 15.87
CA LEU A 335 -25.34 6.23 15.82
C LEU A 335 -26.12 7.12 14.86
N GLN A 336 -26.55 8.28 15.34
CA GLN A 336 -27.11 9.32 14.49
C GLN A 336 -26.00 9.92 13.62
N PRO A 337 -26.25 10.20 12.33
CA PRO A 337 -25.25 10.80 11.47
C PRO A 337 -24.79 12.13 12.08
N LYS A 338 -23.47 12.35 12.16
CA LYS A 338 -22.94 13.67 12.53
C LYS A 338 -23.52 14.71 11.57
N THR A 339 -24.40 15.56 12.08
CA THR A 339 -24.85 16.76 11.38
C THR A 339 -23.59 17.56 11.05
N ILE A 340 -23.38 17.88 9.77
CA ILE A 340 -22.34 18.82 9.37
C ILE A 340 -22.73 20.14 10.02
N ASN A 341 -22.17 20.44 11.19
CA ASN A 341 -22.17 21.81 11.70
C ASN A 341 -21.44 22.62 10.62
N LYS A 342 -22.20 23.43 9.89
CA LYS A 342 -21.67 24.54 9.10
C LYS A 342 -20.83 25.38 10.05
N LEU A 343 -19.54 25.11 10.12
CA LEU A 343 -18.59 26.00 10.76
C LEU A 343 -18.59 27.29 9.94
N ASN A 344 -19.33 28.26 10.46
CA ASN A 344 -19.24 29.70 10.31
C ASN A 344 -18.35 30.20 9.17
N THR A 345 -18.97 30.55 8.05
CA THR A 345 -18.57 31.73 7.29
C THR A 345 -18.96 32.98 8.09
N SER A 346 -18.07 33.44 8.97
CA SER A 346 -18.01 34.81 9.48
C SER A 346 -16.93 34.92 10.56
N GLU A 347 -15.73 35.34 10.18
CA GLU A 347 -15.10 36.60 10.60
C GLU A 347 -13.83 36.86 9.79
#